data_AF-A0AAQ3NJ06-F1
#
_entry.id   AF-A0AAQ3NJ06-F1
#
_cell.length_a   1.000
_cell.length_b   1.000
_cell.length_c   1.000
_cell.angle_alpha   90.00
_cell.angle_beta   90.00
_cell.angle_gamma   90.00
#
_symmetry.space_group_name_H-M   'P 1'
#
loop_
_entity.id
_entity.type
_entity.pdbx_description
1 polymer ?
#
loop_
_entity_poly.entity_id
_entity_poly.type
_entity_poly.pdbx_seq_one_letter_code
_entity_poly.pdbx_strand_id
1 'polypeptide(L)'
;MPGLITDFLISLDDRFLYFVNWLHGDIRQYNIEDVKNPKLTGQVWVGGLIQKGSPIVAVTDDGETWQAEVPEIQGSLLSVHINSKGKKLRAGPQMIQLSLDGKRLYATNSLFSTWDKQFYPDLVQQGSHIIQIDVDTEKGGLKINPNFFVDFGTEPHGPSLAHEMRYPGGDCTSDIWI
;
A
#
# COMPACT_ATOMS: atom_id res chain seq x y z
N MET A 1 17.72 7.96 -2.22
CA MET A 1 16.30 8.26 -2.55
C MET A 1 15.48 8.17 -1.27
N PRO A 2 14.68 9.18 -0.91
CA PRO A 2 13.86 9.14 0.30
C PRO A 2 12.71 8.13 0.17
N GLY A 3 12.12 7.71 1.29
CA GLY A 3 10.93 6.86 1.30
C GLY A 3 9.68 7.54 0.72
N LEU A 4 9.58 8.85 0.94
CA LEU A 4 8.37 9.67 0.76
C LEU A 4 7.16 9.07 1.49
N ILE A 5 7.06 9.39 2.79
CA ILE A 5 5.89 9.04 3.59
C ILE A 5 4.76 9.96 3.19
N THR A 6 3.71 9.41 2.57
CA THR A 6 2.58 10.21 2.04
C THR A 6 1.33 10.11 2.88
N ASP A 7 1.17 9.02 3.64
CA ASP A 7 0.00 8.79 4.48
C ASP A 7 0.34 7.97 5.73
N PHE A 8 -0.42 8.18 6.80
CA PHE A 8 -0.34 7.44 8.05
C PHE A 8 -1.69 7.42 8.77
N LEU A 9 -1.93 6.37 9.56
CA LEU A 9 -3.10 6.27 10.43
C LEU A 9 -2.78 5.48 11.70
N ILE A 10 -3.64 5.61 12.71
CA ILE A 10 -3.55 4.88 13.98
C ILE A 10 -4.74 3.94 14.09
N SER A 11 -4.55 2.74 14.63
CA SER A 11 -5.65 1.81 14.90
C SER A 11 -6.59 2.37 15.98
N LEU A 12 -7.87 1.99 15.93
CA LEU A 12 -8.86 2.49 16.90
C LEU A 12 -8.58 2.15 18.36
N ASP A 13 -7.76 1.12 18.62
CA ASP A 13 -7.30 0.75 19.95
C ASP A 13 -6.03 1.51 20.40
N ASP A 14 -5.54 2.46 19.59
CA ASP A 14 -4.31 3.25 19.79
C ASP A 14 -3.03 2.41 19.95
N ARG A 15 -3.05 1.13 19.57
CA ARG A 15 -1.91 0.22 19.74
C ARG A 15 -0.93 0.24 18.58
N PHE A 16 -1.39 0.58 17.37
CA PHE A 16 -0.56 0.52 16.16
C PHE A 16 -0.64 1.79 15.32
N LEU A 17 0.53 2.24 14.86
CA LEU A 17 0.71 3.24 13.80
C LEU A 17 1.04 2.54 12.49
N TYR A 18 0.40 2.95 11.41
CA TYR A 18 0.68 2.49 10.05
C TYR A 18 1.12 3.66 9.20
N PHE A 19 2.08 3.45 8.31
CA PHE A 19 2.42 4.44 7.28
C PHE A 19 2.92 3.76 6.01
N VAL A 20 2.87 4.51 4.92
CA VAL A 20 3.35 4.07 3.60
C VAL A 20 4.63 4.80 3.21
N ASN A 21 5.50 4.17 2.43
CA ASN A 21 6.56 4.85 1.69
C ASN A 21 6.28 4.74 0.20
N TRP A 22 5.80 5.82 -0.40
CA TRP A 22 5.34 5.82 -1.79
C TRP A 22 6.48 5.52 -2.77
N LEU A 23 7.68 6.08 -2.56
CA LEU A 23 8.82 5.82 -3.46
C LEU A 23 9.50 4.48 -3.19
N HIS A 24 9.67 4.10 -1.93
CA HIS A 24 10.31 2.82 -1.60
C HIS A 24 9.43 1.64 -1.99
N GLY A 25 8.13 1.71 -1.68
CA GLY A 25 7.16 0.68 -2.04
C GLY A 25 6.65 -0.17 -0.87
N ASP A 26 6.94 0.19 0.37
CA ASP A 26 6.55 -0.58 1.55
C ASP A 26 5.51 0.12 2.43
N ILE A 27 4.72 -0.70 3.12
CA ILE A 27 3.83 -0.30 4.22
C ILE A 27 4.43 -0.84 5.51
N ARG A 28 4.41 -0.03 6.56
CA ARG A 28 4.93 -0.41 7.88
C ARG A 28 3.86 -0.33 8.95
N GLN A 29 4.00 -1.20 9.95
CA GLN A 29 3.21 -1.23 11.16
C GLN A 29 4.16 -1.12 12.35
N TYR A 30 3.88 -0.16 13.24
CA TYR A 30 4.60 0.05 14.48
C TYR A 30 3.67 -0.15 15.66
N ASN A 31 4.07 -0.96 16.65
CA ASN A 31 3.44 -0.91 17.97
C ASN A 31 3.83 0.40 18.66
N ILE A 32 2.83 1.13 19.15
CA ILE A 32 2.95 2.45 19.80
C ILE A 32 2.36 2.47 21.22
N GLU A 33 2.18 1.31 21.87
CA GLU A 33 1.74 1.23 23.27
C GLU A 33 2.69 2.01 24.21
N ASP A 34 3.98 2.09 23.87
CA ASP A 34 4.91 3.09 24.36
C ASP A 34 5.20 4.12 23.26
N VAL A 35 4.47 5.23 23.27
CA VAL A 35 4.57 6.32 22.27
C VAL A 35 5.99 6.90 22.18
N LYS A 36 6.80 6.82 23.24
CA LYS A 36 8.18 7.31 23.23
C LYS A 36 9.14 6.34 22.54
N ASN A 37 8.76 5.08 22.43
CA ASN A 37 9.59 4.02 21.85
C ASN A 37 8.79 3.14 20.86
N PRO A 38 8.32 3.68 19.72
CA PRO A 38 7.62 2.90 18.70
C PRO A 38 8.47 1.73 18.21
N LYS A 39 7.86 0.56 18.07
CA LYS A 39 8.55 -0.67 17.64
C LYS A 39 8.00 -1.15 16.30
N LEU A 40 8.86 -1.31 15.30
CA LEU A 40 8.47 -1.92 14.03
C LEU A 40 8.05 -3.38 14.27
N THR A 41 6.81 -3.71 13.97
CA THR A 41 6.25 -5.06 14.15
C THR A 41 5.77 -5.71 12.85
N GLY A 42 5.61 -4.93 11.78
CA GLY A 42 5.23 -5.44 10.47
C GLY A 42 5.74 -4.56 9.34
N GLN A 43 6.10 -5.20 8.22
CA GLN A 43 6.49 -4.53 6.98
C GLN A 43 6.06 -5.40 5.79
N VAL A 44 5.53 -4.77 4.74
CA VAL A 44 5.16 -5.47 3.52
C VAL A 44 5.50 -4.62 2.30
N TRP A 45 6.09 -5.24 1.27
CA TRP A 45 6.47 -4.60 0.01
C TRP A 45 5.36 -4.80 -1.03
N VAL A 46 4.84 -3.71 -1.57
CA VAL A 46 3.64 -3.67 -2.41
C VAL A 46 3.85 -2.83 -3.68
N GLY A 47 5.08 -2.83 -4.20
CA GLY A 47 5.46 -2.13 -5.43
C GLY A 47 6.65 -1.20 -5.22
N GLY A 48 6.53 0.06 -5.66
CA GLY A 48 7.54 1.10 -5.50
C GLY A 48 8.68 1.07 -6.51
N LEU A 49 9.70 1.89 -6.27
CA LEU A 49 10.89 1.98 -7.13
C LEU A 49 11.99 0.99 -6.72
N ILE A 50 12.01 0.48 -5.48
CA ILE A 50 13.04 -0.46 -4.99
C ILE A 50 12.51 -1.89 -5.11
N GLN A 51 12.00 -2.28 -6.29
CA GLN A 51 11.47 -3.63 -6.54
C GLN A 51 12.26 -4.33 -7.63
N LYS A 52 12.30 -5.67 -7.62
CA LYS A 52 12.96 -6.46 -8.66
C LYS A 52 12.51 -6.06 -10.08
N GLY A 53 13.49 -5.84 -10.95
CA GLY A 53 13.29 -5.40 -12.34
C GLY A 53 13.15 -3.88 -12.52
N SER A 54 13.20 -3.10 -11.43
CA SER A 54 13.36 -1.64 -11.50
C SER A 54 14.80 -1.26 -11.87
N PRO A 55 15.05 -0.13 -12.55
CA PRO A 55 16.39 0.42 -12.72
C PRO A 55 16.99 0.97 -11.42
N ILE A 56 16.20 1.12 -10.35
CA ILE A 56 16.65 1.64 -9.06
C ILE A 56 16.98 0.50 -8.11
N VAL A 57 18.17 0.55 -7.51
CA VAL A 57 18.64 -0.39 -6.49
C VAL A 57 18.95 0.35 -5.19
N ALA A 58 18.72 -0.30 -4.06
CA ALA A 58 19.27 0.16 -2.78
C ALA A 58 20.72 -0.32 -2.66
N VAL A 59 21.56 0.45 -2.00
CA VAL A 59 22.92 0.05 -1.62
C VAL A 59 22.95 -0.07 -0.10
N THR A 60 23.30 -1.24 0.40
CA THR A 60 23.42 -1.54 1.83
C THR A 60 24.74 -1.02 2.40
N ASP A 61 24.88 -0.98 3.72
CA ASP A 61 26.06 -0.41 4.40
C ASP A 61 27.38 -1.15 4.07
N ASP A 62 27.29 -2.42 3.68
CA ASP A 62 28.38 -3.26 3.19
C ASP A 62 28.68 -3.06 1.69
N GLY A 63 27.91 -2.21 1.00
CA GLY A 63 28.07 -1.89 -0.41
C GLY A 63 27.37 -2.86 -1.36
N GLU A 64 26.61 -3.83 -0.85
CA GLU A 64 25.82 -4.74 -1.69
C GLU A 64 24.58 -4.03 -2.28
N THR A 65 24.11 -4.52 -3.44
CA THR A 65 22.90 -3.99 -4.07
C THR A 65 21.69 -4.84 -3.71
N TRP A 66 20.58 -4.20 -3.40
CA TRP A 66 19.35 -4.88 -2.99
C TRP A 66 18.09 -4.30 -3.66
N GLN A 67 17.11 -5.16 -3.91
CA GLN A 67 15.76 -4.81 -4.35
C GLN A 67 14.74 -5.70 -3.64
N ALA A 68 13.56 -5.14 -3.36
CA ALA A 68 12.47 -5.87 -2.73
C ALA A 68 11.86 -6.91 -3.65
N GLU A 69 11.47 -8.04 -3.07
CA GLU A 69 10.51 -8.95 -3.69
C GLU A 69 9.09 -8.45 -3.44
N VAL A 70 8.38 -8.16 -4.53
CA VAL A 70 6.98 -7.74 -4.48
C VAL A 70 6.13 -8.91 -4.99
N PRO A 71 5.18 -9.43 -4.18
CA PRO A 71 4.31 -10.50 -4.61
C PRO A 71 3.43 -10.10 -5.79
N GLU A 72 3.16 -11.05 -6.69
CA GLU A 72 2.09 -10.91 -7.66
C GLU A 72 0.75 -11.26 -7.02
N ILE A 73 -0.29 -10.51 -7.37
CA ILE A 73 -1.66 -10.77 -6.88
C ILE A 73 -2.44 -11.53 -7.95
N GLN A 74 -3.14 -12.58 -7.55
CA GLN A 74 -4.06 -13.27 -8.44
C GLN A 74 -5.24 -12.33 -8.69
N GLY A 75 -5.52 -12.01 -9.96
CA GLY A 75 -6.62 -11.10 -10.30
C GLY A 75 -7.92 -11.53 -9.61
N SER A 76 -8.63 -10.59 -9.00
CA SER A 76 -9.86 -10.92 -8.29
C SER A 76 -10.96 -11.40 -9.24
N LEU A 77 -11.77 -12.33 -8.75
CA LEU A 77 -13.03 -12.79 -9.37
C LEU A 77 -14.07 -11.66 -9.58
N LEU A 78 -13.83 -10.48 -8.99
CA LEU A 78 -14.73 -9.32 -9.07
C LEU A 78 -14.45 -8.43 -10.29
N SER A 79 -13.30 -8.58 -10.95
CA SER A 79 -13.08 -7.96 -12.26
C SER A 79 -13.72 -8.84 -13.35
N VAL A 80 -14.61 -8.27 -14.16
CA VAL A 80 -15.27 -8.91 -15.32
C VAL A 80 -14.27 -9.45 -16.36
N HIS A 81 -12.97 -9.21 -16.17
CA HIS A 81 -11.88 -9.75 -16.97
C HIS A 81 -10.93 -10.59 -16.10
N ILE A 82 -11.14 -11.91 -16.09
CA ILE A 82 -10.21 -12.86 -15.49
C ILE A 82 -8.96 -12.92 -16.37
N ASN A 83 -7.86 -12.31 -15.91
CA ASN A 83 -6.54 -12.56 -16.46
C ASN A 83 -5.92 -13.73 -15.69
N SER A 84 -5.58 -14.81 -16.39
CA SER A 84 -4.99 -16.03 -15.83
C SER A 84 -3.51 -15.90 -15.44
N LYS A 85 -2.94 -14.70 -15.58
CA LYS A 85 -1.57 -14.34 -15.16
C LYS A 85 -1.64 -13.43 -13.94
N GLY A 86 -0.75 -13.64 -12.98
CA GLY A 86 -0.60 -12.76 -11.82
C GLY A 86 -0.41 -11.31 -12.25
N LYS A 87 -1.03 -10.38 -11.52
CA LYS A 87 -0.88 -8.93 -11.76
C LYS A 87 0.31 -8.42 -10.94
N LYS A 88 1.30 -7.86 -11.63
CA LYS A 88 2.39 -7.11 -10.98
C LYS A 88 1.83 -5.84 -10.36
N LEU A 89 2.21 -5.56 -9.12
CA LEU A 89 1.87 -4.31 -8.46
C LEU A 89 2.68 -3.16 -9.06
N ARG A 90 1.94 -2.12 -9.46
CA ARG A 90 2.44 -0.91 -10.12
C ARG A 90 2.44 0.27 -9.14
N ALA A 91 3.42 1.16 -9.25
CA ALA A 91 3.66 2.25 -8.30
C ALA A 91 3.85 1.77 -6.84
N GLY A 92 4.07 2.69 -5.91
CA GLY A 92 4.11 2.37 -4.47
C GLY A 92 2.79 2.70 -3.76
N PRO A 93 2.64 2.24 -2.50
CA PRO A 93 1.43 2.48 -1.71
C PRO A 93 1.30 3.96 -1.35
N GLN A 94 0.06 4.46 -1.36
CA GLN A 94 -0.28 5.85 -1.11
C GLN A 94 -1.33 5.96 0.00
N MET A 95 -2.61 6.22 -0.29
CA MET A 95 -3.59 6.33 0.79
C MET A 95 -3.87 4.95 1.37
N ILE A 96 -3.98 4.89 2.69
CA ILE A 96 -4.34 3.69 3.42
C ILE A 96 -5.62 3.91 4.24
N GLN A 97 -6.37 2.83 4.42
CA GLN A 97 -7.55 2.83 5.29
C GLN A 97 -7.63 1.52 6.07
N LEU A 98 -7.82 1.61 7.39
CA LEU A 98 -7.87 0.46 8.29
C LEU A 98 -9.31 0.14 8.66
N SER A 99 -9.66 -1.15 8.69
CA SER A 99 -10.95 -1.58 9.22
C SER A 99 -11.10 -1.30 10.71
N LEU A 100 -12.33 -1.07 11.15
CA LEU A 100 -12.64 -0.75 12.56
C LEU A 100 -12.16 -1.85 13.52
N ASP A 101 -12.14 -3.11 13.08
CA ASP A 101 -11.59 -4.23 13.86
C ASP A 101 -10.06 -4.38 13.76
N GLY A 102 -9.38 -3.49 13.03
CA GLY A 102 -7.93 -3.46 12.87
C GLY A 102 -7.33 -4.54 11.98
N LYS A 103 -8.14 -5.46 11.42
CA LYS A 103 -7.64 -6.70 10.78
C LYS A 103 -7.35 -6.57 9.28
N ARG A 104 -7.84 -5.53 8.62
CA ARG A 104 -7.69 -5.31 7.18
C ARG A 104 -7.27 -3.88 6.91
N LEU A 105 -6.12 -3.72 6.27
CA LEU A 105 -5.62 -2.44 5.78
C LEU A 105 -5.74 -2.43 4.25
N TYR A 106 -6.42 -1.44 3.69
CA TYR A 106 -6.52 -1.27 2.24
C TYR A 106 -5.58 -0.16 1.81
N ALA A 107 -4.97 -0.30 0.63
CA ALA A 107 -4.05 0.70 0.10
C ALA A 107 -4.36 1.00 -1.37
N THR A 108 -4.42 2.29 -1.72
CA THR A 108 -4.32 2.78 -3.10
C THR A 108 -2.88 3.15 -3.44
N ASN A 109 -2.62 3.59 -4.67
CA ASN A 109 -1.25 3.83 -5.15
C ASN A 109 -1.05 5.15 -5.95
N SER A 110 -2.07 5.99 -6.12
CA SER A 110 -1.94 7.31 -6.76
C SER A 110 -1.78 8.43 -5.73
N LEU A 111 -0.81 9.31 -5.95
CA LEU A 111 -0.53 10.48 -5.11
C LEU A 111 -1.09 11.74 -5.74
N PHE A 112 -0.54 12.12 -6.89
CA PHE A 112 -0.92 13.34 -7.58
C PHE A 112 -0.49 13.20 -9.03
N SER A 113 -1.39 13.44 -9.98
CA SER A 113 -1.22 13.01 -11.37
C SER A 113 0.09 13.46 -12.04
N THR A 114 0.61 14.65 -11.72
CA THR A 114 1.89 15.11 -12.27
C THR A 114 3.09 14.38 -11.66
N TRP A 115 3.03 14.04 -10.37
CA TRP A 115 4.05 13.26 -9.67
C TRP A 115 3.97 11.79 -10.08
N ASP A 116 2.76 11.23 -10.15
CA ASP A 116 2.49 9.89 -10.66
C ASP A 116 3.11 9.73 -12.05
N LYS A 117 2.88 10.69 -12.95
CA LYS A 117 3.47 10.68 -14.31
C LYS A 117 5.00 10.74 -14.29
N GLN A 118 5.59 11.48 -13.36
CA GLN A 118 7.03 11.66 -13.26
C GLN A 118 7.73 10.41 -12.71
N PHE A 119 7.21 9.81 -11.64
CA PHE A 119 7.86 8.70 -10.93
C PHE A 119 7.35 7.32 -11.37
N TYR A 120 6.08 7.23 -11.78
CA TYR A 120 5.40 6.00 -12.19
C TYR A 120 4.58 6.22 -13.47
N PRO A 121 5.21 6.50 -14.63
CA PRO A 121 4.48 6.80 -15.88
C PRO A 121 3.50 5.68 -16.29
N ASP A 122 3.81 4.43 -15.96
CA ASP A 122 2.94 3.27 -16.21
C ASP A 122 1.65 3.32 -15.37
N LEU A 123 1.67 3.95 -14.19
CA LEU A 123 0.47 4.12 -13.36
C LEU A 123 -0.59 4.95 -14.09
N VAL A 124 -0.18 6.03 -14.73
CA VAL A 124 -1.09 6.92 -15.47
C VAL A 124 -1.64 6.23 -16.72
N GLN A 125 -0.85 5.33 -17.33
CA GLN A 125 -1.26 4.59 -18.53
C GLN A 125 -2.15 3.38 -18.22
N GLN A 126 -1.97 2.74 -17.07
CA GLN A 126 -2.65 1.50 -16.70
C GLN A 126 -3.68 1.68 -15.59
N GLY A 127 -3.79 2.87 -15.01
CA GLY A 127 -4.72 3.23 -13.92
C GLY A 127 -4.15 2.86 -12.56
N SER A 128 -4.84 3.15 -11.47
CA SER A 128 -4.51 2.76 -10.10
C SER A 128 -5.17 1.45 -9.68
N HIS A 129 -4.83 0.94 -8.50
CA HIS A 129 -5.53 -0.22 -7.93
C HIS A 129 -5.75 -0.06 -6.42
N ILE A 130 -6.60 -0.92 -5.86
CA ILE A 130 -6.66 -1.17 -4.41
C ILE A 130 -6.19 -2.59 -4.12
N ILE A 131 -5.36 -2.73 -3.10
CA ILE A 131 -4.98 -4.00 -2.48
C ILE A 131 -5.49 -4.07 -1.04
N GLN A 132 -5.62 -5.29 -0.52
CA GLN A 132 -5.86 -5.54 0.90
C GLN A 132 -4.62 -6.19 1.53
N ILE A 133 -4.28 -5.75 2.72
CA ILE A 133 -3.26 -6.29 3.60
C ILE A 133 -3.96 -6.83 4.85
N ASP A 134 -3.75 -8.11 5.14
CA ASP A 134 -4.16 -8.74 6.39
C ASP A 134 -3.20 -8.31 7.51
N VAL A 135 -3.77 -7.92 8.65
CA VAL A 135 -3.05 -7.38 9.80
C VAL A 135 -3.16 -8.32 10.99
N ASP A 136 -2.03 -8.68 11.60
CA ASP A 136 -1.98 -9.32 12.91
C ASP A 136 -2.05 -8.24 14.01
N THR A 137 -3.19 -8.16 14.69
CA THR A 137 -3.47 -7.15 15.73
C THR A 137 -2.98 -7.56 17.12
N GLU A 138 -2.47 -8.78 17.28
CA GLU A 138 -1.98 -9.30 18.56
C GLU A 138 -0.47 -9.10 18.66
N LYS A 139 0.28 -9.58 17.67
CA LYS A 139 1.75 -9.56 17.66
C LYS A 139 2.32 -8.50 16.72
N GLY A 140 1.48 -7.93 15.85
CA GLY A 140 1.92 -7.22 14.67
C GLY A 140 2.34 -8.19 13.56
N GLY A 141 2.27 -7.70 12.33
CA GLY A 141 2.51 -8.46 11.13
C GLY A 141 1.60 -7.99 10.01
N LEU A 142 2.16 -7.88 8.81
CA LEU A 142 1.45 -7.47 7.60
C LEU A 142 1.63 -8.54 6.53
N LYS A 143 0.55 -8.91 5.85
CA LYS A 143 0.57 -9.86 4.74
C LYS A 143 -0.38 -9.43 3.63
N ILE A 144 0.08 -9.39 2.39
CA ILE A 144 -0.80 -9.14 1.24
C ILE A 144 -1.85 -10.25 1.15
N ASN A 145 -3.12 -9.87 1.00
CA ASN A 145 -4.17 -10.81 0.64
C ASN A 145 -4.16 -11.05 -0.88
N PRO A 146 -3.76 -12.24 -1.36
CA PRO A 146 -3.62 -12.52 -2.79
C PRO A 146 -4.96 -12.62 -3.53
N ASN A 147 -6.09 -12.61 -2.80
CA ASN A 147 -7.42 -12.80 -3.35
C ASN A 147 -8.19 -11.48 -3.51
N PHE A 148 -7.62 -10.34 -3.08
CA PHE A 148 -8.26 -9.03 -3.17
C PHE A 148 -7.45 -8.09 -4.06
N PHE A 149 -8.07 -7.66 -5.16
CA PHE A 149 -7.51 -6.68 -6.09
C PHE A 149 -8.64 -5.95 -6.81
N VAL A 150 -8.66 -4.62 -6.72
CA VAL A 150 -9.56 -3.76 -7.50
C VAL A 150 -8.72 -3.02 -8.51
N ASP A 151 -9.03 -3.18 -9.80
CA ASP A 151 -8.26 -2.58 -10.89
C ASP A 151 -9.04 -1.44 -11.55
N PHE A 152 -8.50 -0.23 -11.51
CA PHE A 152 -9.10 0.95 -12.14
C PHE A 152 -8.56 1.22 -13.55
N GLY A 153 -7.89 0.24 -14.16
CA GLY A 153 -7.34 0.36 -15.52
C GLY A 153 -8.36 0.34 -16.65
N THR A 154 -9.56 -0.21 -16.39
CA THR A 154 -10.60 -0.45 -17.40
C THR A 154 -11.88 0.35 -17.14
N GLU A 155 -11.78 1.49 -16.45
CA GLU A 155 -12.94 2.37 -16.22
C GLU A 155 -13.50 2.92 -17.55
N PRO A 156 -14.80 3.29 -17.62
CA PRO A 156 -15.48 3.62 -18.88
C PRO A 156 -14.85 4.76 -19.70
N HIS A 157 -14.09 5.65 -19.05
CA HIS A 157 -13.44 6.79 -19.67
C HIS A 157 -11.90 6.67 -19.71
N GLY A 158 -11.40 5.45 -19.53
CA GLY A 158 -9.97 5.13 -19.48
C GLY A 158 -9.44 5.00 -18.05
N PRO A 159 -8.13 4.78 -17.91
CA PRO A 159 -7.53 4.45 -16.62
C PRO A 159 -7.74 5.56 -15.58
N SER A 160 -8.23 5.19 -14.40
CA SER A 160 -8.52 6.13 -13.30
C SER A 160 -7.47 6.06 -12.20
N LEU A 161 -7.30 7.15 -11.46
CA LEU A 161 -6.30 7.32 -10.40
C LEU A 161 -6.99 7.47 -9.03
N ALA A 162 -7.24 6.33 -8.40
CA ALA A 162 -7.84 6.19 -7.07
C ALA A 162 -6.87 6.68 -5.99
N HIS A 163 -7.40 7.54 -5.13
CA HIS A 163 -6.67 8.23 -4.07
C HIS A 163 -7.24 7.80 -2.71
N GLU A 164 -8.10 8.60 -2.09
CA GLU A 164 -8.66 8.33 -0.77
C GLU A 164 -9.79 7.28 -0.79
N MET A 165 -9.91 6.53 0.30
CA MET A 165 -10.97 5.55 0.53
C MET A 165 -11.72 5.89 1.82
N ARG A 166 -13.06 5.81 1.79
CA ARG A 166 -13.92 6.03 2.96
C ARG A 166 -14.86 4.86 3.16
N TYR A 167 -15.04 4.45 4.41
CA TYR A 167 -15.92 3.31 4.70
C TYR A 167 -17.36 3.78 4.96
N PRO A 168 -18.35 3.01 4.50
CA PRO A 168 -19.73 3.23 4.93
C PRO A 168 -19.83 3.09 6.45
N GLY A 169 -20.25 4.15 7.14
CA GLY A 169 -20.42 4.15 8.59
C GLY A 169 -19.21 4.59 9.41
N GLY A 170 -18.18 5.12 8.75
CA GLY A 170 -17.01 5.69 9.42
C GLY A 170 -15.77 4.78 9.38
N ASP A 171 -14.61 5.39 9.53
CA ASP A 171 -13.29 4.77 9.54
C ASP A 171 -12.36 5.48 10.54
N CYS A 172 -11.16 4.93 10.76
CA CYS A 172 -10.20 5.48 11.73
C CYS A 172 -9.67 6.88 11.39
N THR A 173 -10.05 7.44 10.24
CA THR A 173 -9.62 8.76 9.77
C THR A 173 -10.76 9.76 9.60
N SER A 174 -12.02 9.32 9.66
CA SER A 174 -13.19 10.17 9.44
C SER A 174 -13.88 10.64 10.70
N ASP A 175 -13.78 9.88 11.80
CA ASP A 175 -14.59 10.08 13.00
C ASP A 175 -13.73 10.48 14.20
N ILE A 176 -14.26 11.41 15.00
CA ILE A 176 -13.70 11.82 16.29
C ILE A 176 -14.71 11.46 17.37
N TRP A 177 -14.27 10.66 18.34
CA TRP A 177 -15.09 10.17 19.44
C TRP A 177 -14.92 11.10 20.67
N ILE A 178 -16.02 11.44 21.36
CA ILE A 178 -16.06 12.35 22.53
C ILE A 178 -16.38 11.56 23.79
#